data_AF-A0A958T572-F1
#
_entry.id   AF-A0A958T572-F1
#
_cell.length_a   1.000
_cell.length_b   1.000
_cell.length_c   1.000
_cell.angle_alpha   90.00
_cell.angle_beta   90.00
_cell.angle_gamma   90.00
#
_symmetry.space_group_name_H-M   'P 1'
#
loop_
_entity.id
_entity.type
_entity.pdbx_description
1 polymer ?
#
loop_
_entity_poly.entity_id
_entity_poly.type
_entity_poly.pdbx_seq_one_letter_code
_entity_poly.pdbx_strand_id
1 'polypeptide(L)'
;MRESFLHYLWKYKKFQTNKLMTSQGEALNVINVGEHNVHSGPDFFNAKLEIGGQLWAGNVEIHLKSTDWFIHNHEIDEAYNNVILHVVWEHDTD
;
A
#
# COMPACT_ATOMS: atom_id res chain seq x y z
N MET A 1 15.90 -2.50 7.54
CA MET A 1 15.28 -1.54 6.60
C MET A 1 14.34 -0.64 7.39
N ARG A 2 13.90 0.51 6.87
CA ARG A 2 12.93 1.41 7.55
C ARG A 2 11.76 1.70 6.61
N GLU A 3 10.56 1.85 7.14
CA GLU A 3 9.34 2.17 6.35
C GLU A 3 9.47 3.47 5.56
N SER A 4 10.06 4.50 6.16
CA SER A 4 10.40 5.76 5.46
C SER A 4 11.17 5.57 4.14
N PHE A 5 11.96 4.50 4.01
CA PHE A 5 12.62 4.17 2.75
C PHE A 5 11.63 3.56 1.74
N LEU A 6 10.72 2.69 2.17
CA LEU A 6 9.64 2.16 1.33
C LEU A 6 8.69 3.28 0.88
N HIS A 7 8.33 4.21 1.77
CA HIS A 7 7.57 5.41 1.43
C HIS A 7 8.25 6.22 0.33
N TYR A 8 9.58 6.40 0.42
CA TYR A 8 10.36 7.06 -0.63
C TYR A 8 10.31 6.29 -1.96
N LEU A 9 10.48 4.96 -1.93
CA LEU A 9 10.40 4.13 -3.13
C LEU A 9 9.02 4.22 -3.79
N TRP A 10 7.94 4.14 -3.00
CA TRP A 10 6.57 4.28 -3.44
C TRP A 10 6.31 5.67 -4.06
N LYS A 11 6.54 6.73 -3.28
CA LYS A 11 6.30 8.12 -3.66
C LYS A 11 6.96 8.51 -4.99
N TYR A 12 8.19 8.05 -5.21
CA TYR A 12 8.97 8.39 -6.40
C TYR A 12 8.99 7.28 -7.46
N LYS A 13 8.17 6.23 -7.29
CA LYS A 13 8.12 5.05 -8.17
C LYS A 13 9.52 4.47 -8.48
N LYS A 14 10.40 4.40 -7.47
CA LYS A 14 11.80 3.92 -7.59
C LYS A 14 11.92 2.40 -7.48
N PHE A 15 11.03 1.69 -8.16
CA PHE A 15 10.99 0.24 -8.26
C PHE A 15 10.52 -0.14 -9.66
N GLN A 16 10.66 -1.41 -10.05
CA GLN A 16 10.17 -1.85 -11.34
C GLN A 16 8.64 -1.83 -11.36
N THR A 17 8.05 -0.90 -12.10
CA THR A 17 6.59 -0.77 -12.24
C THR A 17 6.02 -1.62 -13.38
N ASN A 18 6.88 -2.29 -14.16
CA ASN A 18 6.45 -3.10 -15.28
C ASN A 18 5.98 -4.47 -14.78
N LYS A 19 4.72 -4.82 -15.09
CA LYS A 19 4.10 -6.12 -14.76
C LYS A 19 4.09 -6.42 -13.25
N LEU A 20 3.70 -5.42 -12.43
CA LEU A 20 3.46 -5.68 -11.01
C LEU A 20 2.31 -6.66 -10.83
N MET A 21 2.40 -7.47 -9.79
CA MET A 21 1.37 -8.41 -9.37
C MET A 21 1.17 -8.33 -7.85
N THR A 22 -0.05 -8.55 -7.38
CA THR A 22 -0.36 -8.70 -5.94
C THR A 22 0.14 -10.05 -5.43
N SER A 23 0.15 -10.25 -4.10
CA SER A 23 0.46 -11.56 -3.50
C SER A 23 -0.56 -12.64 -3.89
N GLN A 24 -1.76 -12.25 -4.32
CA GLN A 24 -2.80 -13.14 -4.86
C GLN A 24 -2.69 -13.37 -6.38
N GLY A 25 -1.68 -12.77 -7.04
CA GLY A 25 -1.42 -12.95 -8.48
C GLY A 25 -2.23 -12.05 -9.41
N GLU A 26 -2.94 -11.05 -8.89
CA GLU A 26 -3.68 -10.09 -9.70
C GLU A 26 -2.75 -9.06 -10.32
N ALA A 27 -2.99 -8.68 -11.57
CA ALA A 27 -2.22 -7.62 -12.22
C ALA A 27 -2.44 -6.28 -11.49
N LEU A 28 -1.36 -5.57 -11.18
CA LEU A 28 -1.36 -4.26 -10.54
C LEU A 28 -0.77 -3.21 -11.47
N ASN A 29 -1.47 -2.08 -11.60
CA ASN A 29 -0.99 -0.91 -12.31
C ASN A 29 -1.19 0.36 -11.47
N VAL A 30 -0.08 1.06 -11.19
CA VAL A 30 -0.07 2.24 -10.31
C VAL A 30 -0.29 3.52 -11.13
N ILE A 31 -1.55 3.95 -11.23
CA ILE A 31 -1.96 5.15 -11.96
C ILE A 31 -1.53 6.40 -11.17
N ASN A 32 -1.93 6.50 -9.90
CA ASN A 32 -1.52 7.54 -8.97
C ASN A 32 -1.12 6.91 -7.62
N VAL A 33 0.07 7.27 -7.11
CA VAL A 33 0.60 6.79 -5.83
C VAL A 33 -0.13 7.37 -4.61
N GLY A 34 -0.91 8.43 -4.80
CA GLY A 34 -1.58 9.16 -3.72
C GLY A 34 -0.71 10.27 -3.13
N GLU A 35 -1.24 10.92 -2.10
CA GLU A 35 -0.60 12.00 -1.36
C GLU A 35 -0.01 11.45 -0.06
N HIS A 36 1.32 11.59 0.12
CA HIS A 36 2.00 11.11 1.32
C HIS A 36 1.49 11.84 2.56
N ASN A 37 0.88 11.09 3.48
CA ASN A 37 0.43 11.55 4.77
C ASN A 37 1.59 11.55 5.76
N VAL A 38 1.78 12.66 6.49
CA VAL A 38 2.79 12.79 7.56
C VAL A 38 2.13 12.90 8.94
N HIS A 39 0.84 12.63 9.01
CA HIS A 39 0.01 12.63 10.21
C HIS A 39 -0.51 11.22 10.48
N SER A 40 -1.43 11.09 11.43
CA SER A 40 -2.09 9.81 11.73
C SER A 40 -2.93 9.29 10.56
N GLY A 41 -3.16 7.97 10.53
CA GLY A 41 -3.92 7.27 9.50
C GLY A 41 -3.01 6.72 8.40
N PRO A 42 -3.59 6.29 7.28
CA PRO A 42 -2.84 5.62 6.22
C PRO A 42 -1.69 6.45 5.65
N ASP A 43 -0.64 5.79 5.20
CA ASP A 43 0.58 6.43 4.68
C ASP A 43 0.34 7.28 3.43
N PHE A 44 -0.56 6.87 2.53
CA PHE A 44 -0.88 7.62 1.31
C PHE A 44 -2.38 7.73 1.10
N PHE A 45 -2.89 8.95 0.96
CA PHE A 45 -4.29 9.23 0.68
C PHE A 45 -4.57 9.31 -0.82
N ASN A 46 -5.80 8.94 -1.22
CA ASN A 46 -6.34 9.19 -2.57
C ASN A 46 -5.49 8.62 -3.73
N ALA A 47 -4.86 7.47 -3.51
CA ALA A 47 -4.22 6.68 -4.56
C ALA A 47 -5.25 6.20 -5.59
N LYS A 48 -4.78 5.96 -6.82
CA LYS A 48 -5.57 5.34 -7.88
C LYS A 48 -4.79 4.17 -8.46
N LEU A 49 -5.35 2.97 -8.32
CA LEU A 49 -4.71 1.72 -8.71
C LEU A 49 -5.66 0.93 -9.58
N GLU A 50 -5.14 0.28 -10.62
CA GLU A 50 -5.88 -0.73 -11.36
C GLU A 50 -5.40 -2.10 -10.88
N ILE A 51 -6.29 -2.89 -10.28
CA ILE A 51 -6.02 -4.20 -9.69
C ILE A 51 -6.98 -5.20 -10.32
N GLY A 52 -6.46 -6.24 -10.97
CA GLY A 52 -7.29 -7.26 -11.62
C GLY A 52 -8.17 -6.71 -12.76
N GLY A 53 -7.84 -5.55 -13.32
CA GLY A 53 -8.65 -4.84 -14.33
C GLY A 53 -9.76 -3.94 -13.77
N GLN A 54 -9.90 -3.85 -12.45
CA GLN A 54 -10.79 -2.90 -11.78
C GLN A 54 -10.01 -1.66 -11.34
N LEU A 55 -10.55 -0.47 -11.60
CA LEU A 55 -10.01 0.78 -11.08
C LEU A 55 -10.51 1.01 -9.65
N TRP A 56 -9.57 1.20 -8.73
CA TRP A 56 -9.77 1.50 -7.32
C TRP A 56 -9.29 2.92 -6.99
N ALA A 57 -10.01 3.59 -6.09
CA ALA A 57 -9.61 4.85 -5.49
C ALA A 57 -9.71 4.73 -3.97
N GLY A 58 -8.61 5.01 -3.27
CA GLY A 58 -8.52 4.80 -1.83
C GLY A 58 -7.12 5.07 -1.30
N ASN A 59 -6.78 4.48 -0.17
CA ASN A 59 -5.52 4.72 0.53
C ASN A 59 -4.54 3.58 0.34
N VAL A 60 -3.26 3.84 0.55
CA VAL A 60 -2.21 2.83 0.57
C VAL A 60 -1.50 2.88 1.91
N GLU A 61 -1.28 1.70 2.48
CA GLU A 61 -0.54 1.52 3.72
C GLU A 61 0.75 0.75 3.45
N ILE A 62 1.85 1.13 4.12
CA ILE A 62 3.17 0.55 3.85
C ILE A 62 3.86 0.13 5.16
N HIS A 63 4.11 -1.17 5.29
CA HIS A 63 4.82 -1.74 6.43
C HIS A 63 6.07 -2.51 6.02
N LEU A 64 6.92 -2.87 6.99
CA LEU A 64 7.97 -3.85 6.74
C LEU A 64 7.38 -5.24 6.55
N LYS A 65 6.41 -5.63 7.39
CA LYS A 65 5.78 -6.95 7.36
C LYS A 65 4.27 -6.84 7.22
N SER A 66 3.64 -7.85 6.63
CA SER A 66 2.18 -7.97 6.62
C SER A 66 1.59 -8.12 8.02
N THR A 67 2.30 -8.80 8.93
CA THR A 67 1.88 -8.95 10.34
C THR A 67 1.74 -7.62 11.08
N ASP A 68 2.46 -6.57 10.64
CA ASP A 68 2.39 -5.25 11.27
C ASP A 68 0.99 -4.63 11.17
N TRP A 69 0.18 -5.05 10.19
CA TRP A 69 -1.24 -4.65 10.08
C TRP A 69 -2.02 -4.93 11.36
N PHE A 70 -1.86 -6.15 11.90
CA PHE A 70 -2.54 -6.59 13.12
C PHE A 70 -1.86 -6.09 14.39
N ILE A 71 -0.52 -5.93 14.38
CA ILE A 71 0.21 -5.37 15.53
C ILE A 71 -0.24 -3.93 15.80
N HIS A 72 -0.57 -3.18 14.75
CA HIS A 72 -1.08 -1.82 14.86
C HIS A 72 -2.61 -1.74 15.01
N ASN A 73 -3.32 -2.87 15.01
CA ASN A 73 -4.78 -2.98 15.10
C ASN A 73 -5.51 -2.26 13.95
N HIS A 74 -4.91 -2.19 12.75
CA HIS A 74 -5.51 -1.51 11.61
C HIS A 74 -6.77 -2.23 11.10
N GLU A 75 -6.92 -3.52 11.38
CA GLU A 75 -8.10 -4.31 11.04
C GLU A 75 -9.38 -3.90 11.79
N ILE A 76 -9.24 -3.18 12.91
CA ILE A 76 -10.37 -2.65 13.70
C ILE A 76 -10.43 -1.13 13.72
N ASP A 77 -9.48 -0.44 13.06
CA ASP A 77 -9.44 1.02 12.99
C ASP A 77 -10.15 1.51 11.72
N GLU A 78 -11.24 2.24 11.91
CA GLU A 78 -12.05 2.77 10.81
C GLU A 78 -11.28 3.71 9.87
N ALA A 79 -10.19 4.33 10.31
CA ALA A 79 -9.33 5.15 9.47
C ALA A 79 -8.68 4.36 8.31
N TYR A 80 -8.58 3.03 8.46
CA TYR A 80 -7.91 2.12 7.52
C TYR A 80 -8.90 1.35 6.62
N ASN A 81 -10.22 1.50 6.84
CA ASN A 81 -11.26 0.84 6.02
C ASN A 81 -11.17 1.14 4.51
N ASN A 82 -10.58 2.27 4.14
CA ASN A 82 -10.41 2.69 2.75
C ASN A 82 -9.01 2.36 2.19
N VAL A 83 -8.20 1.54 2.87
CA VAL A 83 -6.93 1.03 2.30
C VAL A 83 -7.25 0.03 1.20
N ILE A 84 -6.79 0.33 -0.01
CA ILE A 84 -7.00 -0.49 -1.22
C ILE A 84 -5.77 -1.32 -1.60
N LEU A 85 -4.63 -1.06 -0.96
CA LEU A 85 -3.40 -1.83 -1.13
C LEU A 85 -2.53 -1.69 0.13
N HIS A 86 -2.15 -2.82 0.71
CA HIS A 86 -1.12 -2.90 1.74
C HIS A 86 0.19 -3.34 1.08
N VAL A 87 1.18 -2.46 1.06
CA VAL A 87 2.50 -2.71 0.46
C VAL A 87 3.46 -3.12 1.57
N VAL A 88 4.11 -4.26 1.42
CA VAL A 88 5.05 -4.78 2.42
C VAL A 88 6.39 -5.14 1.81
N TRP A 89 7.45 -5.03 2.61
CA TRP A 89 8.75 -5.57 2.22
C TRP A 89 8.78 -7.11 2.31
N GLU A 90 8.14 -7.67 3.34
CA GLU A 90 8.01 -9.10 3.58
C GLU A 90 6.54 -9.47 3.79
N HIS A 91 6.01 -10.37 2.96
CA HIS A 91 4.68 -10.96 3.12
C HIS A 91 4.80 -12.24 3.96
N ASP A 92 4.53 -12.12 5.27
CA ASP A 92 4.66 -13.15 6.29
C ASP A 92 3.32 -13.64 6.88
N THR A 93 2.20 -13.02 6.53
CA THR A 93 0.85 -13.43 6.90
C THR A 93 -0.19 -12.94 5.89
N ASP A 94 -1.38 -13.53 5.92
CA ASP A 94 -2.52 -13.18 5.05
C ASP A 94 -3.61 -12.45 5.83
#